data_AF-A0A4Z1C487-F1
#
_entry.id   AF-A0A4Z1C487-F1
#
_cell.length_a   1.000
_cell.length_b   1.000
_cell.length_c   1.000
_cell.angle_alpha   90.00
_cell.angle_beta   90.00
_cell.angle_gamma   90.00
#
_symmetry.space_group_name_H-M   'P 1'
#
loop_
_entity.id
_entity.type
_entity.pdbx_description
1 polymer ?
#
loop_
_entity_poly.entity_id
_entity_poly.type
_entity_poly.pdbx_seq_one_letter_code
_entity_poly.pdbx_strand_id
1 'polypeptide(L)'
;MTNIVRVSSTAMVLALAVSAPAFAQSTWTYSDIDQDGNLELSDVEFDTVGRDVFTTWDADSNQMIDENEFHGGLYDAWDVDRDGMLTEAEYGAGWDTWFRDQDAVGFNDLDLNADAGLDESEFSAGLGEAGLHDTWAAGGDLGEEQFATALYGVYDADGDQIITQAEYDLVGVFWTADVATANTLEAEVISLDDWAYDDLYAEGISAEDFIDEMVVYDVTGEEIGDVEDIIIGPDGRIASIVAEVGGLWDIGDTHVSVPYAEVVMSDDGLGVVIPVTEETVGDYGFDRDVFTAGSATSEVVSGVDDAEVLRGWRASELIGDYARIRDGDAYSNYGYINDLLLRDGQVAAVVVQANEAYGSGYRAYPYSGYGGGWNAGSPYYDMQYDAEEVGGVEEFDYGRF
;
A
#
# COMPACT_ATOMS: atom_id res chain seq x y z
N MET A 1 -33.96 22.85 55.45
CA MET A 1 -34.14 23.19 54.03
C MET A 1 -32.97 22.56 53.29
N THR A 2 -33.26 21.58 52.41
CA THR A 2 -32.57 21.32 51.11
C THR A 2 -31.06 20.98 51.20
N ASN A 3 -30.45 19.89 50.72
CA ASN A 3 -30.63 18.88 49.66
C ASN A 3 -29.63 17.71 49.93
N ILE A 4 -29.89 16.41 49.65
CA ILE A 4 -29.58 15.63 48.41
C ILE A 4 -28.07 15.70 48.07
N VAL A 5 -27.22 14.67 47.81
CA VAL A 5 -27.24 13.21 47.50
C VAL A 5 -25.76 12.72 47.69
N ARG A 6 -25.45 11.61 48.36
CA ARG A 6 -25.25 10.20 47.93
C ARG A 6 -24.14 9.91 46.89
N VAL A 7 -23.28 8.94 47.26
CA VAL A 7 -22.41 8.00 46.48
C VAL A 7 -21.25 8.64 45.68
N SER A 8 -20.10 8.02 45.42
CA SER A 8 -19.75 6.60 45.42
C SER A 8 -18.24 6.38 45.62
N SER A 9 -17.89 5.27 46.24
CA SER A 9 -16.51 4.81 46.45
C SER A 9 -15.91 4.31 45.14
N THR A 10 -14.78 4.88 44.74
CA THR A 10 -13.97 4.38 43.62
C THR A 10 -13.28 3.09 44.06
N ALA A 11 -13.80 1.96 43.61
CA ALA A 11 -13.15 0.66 43.76
C ALA A 11 -12.22 0.44 42.55
N MET A 12 -10.92 0.39 42.86
CA MET A 12 -9.84 -0.06 42.00
C MET A 12 -10.12 -1.51 41.60
N VAL A 13 -10.39 -1.77 40.32
CA VAL A 13 -10.42 -3.13 39.78
C VAL A 13 -9.13 -3.34 39.00
N LEU A 14 -8.28 -4.15 39.63
CA LEU A 14 -7.09 -4.78 39.08
C LEU A 14 -7.55 -5.78 38.01
N ALA A 15 -7.45 -5.40 36.74
CA ALA A 15 -7.58 -6.36 35.65
C ALA A 15 -6.29 -7.22 35.65
N LEU A 16 -6.44 -8.50 35.96
CA LEU A 16 -5.41 -9.51 35.80
C LEU A 16 -5.09 -9.61 34.30
N ALA A 17 -3.87 -9.23 33.92
CA ALA A 17 -3.26 -9.68 32.68
C ALA A 17 -3.17 -11.21 32.74
N VAL A 18 -4.11 -11.88 32.07
CA VAL A 18 -3.88 -13.26 31.64
C VAL A 18 -2.85 -13.14 30.53
N SER A 19 -1.62 -13.56 30.80
CA SER A 19 -0.63 -13.79 29.76
C SER A 19 -1.17 -14.94 28.89
N ALA A 20 -1.91 -14.59 27.83
CA ALA A 20 -2.00 -15.47 26.67
C ALA A 20 -0.57 -15.70 26.18
N PRO A 21 -0.20 -16.93 25.78
CA PRO A 21 1.07 -17.13 25.10
C PRO A 21 1.10 -16.18 23.90
N ALA A 22 2.13 -15.34 23.81
CA ALA A 22 2.47 -14.69 22.55
C ALA A 22 2.72 -15.82 21.56
N PHE A 23 1.74 -16.07 20.68
CA PHE A 23 1.98 -16.88 19.49
C PHE A 23 3.04 -16.11 18.70
N ALA A 24 4.22 -16.70 18.59
CA ALA A 24 5.15 -16.29 17.55
C ALA A 24 4.48 -16.73 16.25
N GLN A 25 3.69 -15.85 15.63
CA GLN A 25 3.21 -16.09 14.28
C GLN A 25 4.46 -16.14 13.40
N SER A 26 4.70 -17.31 12.81
CA SER A 26 5.69 -17.49 11.77
C SER A 26 5.21 -16.70 10.56
N THR A 27 5.66 -15.46 10.41
CA THR A 27 5.39 -14.67 9.22
C THR A 27 6.20 -15.28 8.07
N TRP A 28 5.54 -16.03 7.18
CA TRP A 28 6.19 -16.55 5.98
C TRP A 28 6.50 -15.39 5.05
N THR A 29 7.77 -15.16 4.73
CA THR A 29 8.12 -14.26 3.63
C THR A 29 8.03 -15.02 2.30
N TYR A 30 7.81 -14.30 1.20
CA TYR A 30 7.84 -14.90 -0.14
C TYR A 30 9.12 -15.73 -0.38
N SER A 31 10.27 -15.18 0.04
CA SER A 31 11.56 -15.86 -0.05
C SER A 31 11.74 -17.07 0.88
N ASP A 32 10.95 -17.19 1.95
CA ASP A 32 10.96 -18.39 2.79
C ASP A 32 10.19 -19.54 2.15
N ILE A 33 9.23 -19.21 1.27
CA ILE A 33 8.35 -20.16 0.59
C ILE A 33 8.99 -20.62 -0.73
N ASP A 34 9.63 -19.70 -1.47
CA ASP A 34 10.38 -19.99 -2.70
C ASP A 34 11.63 -20.84 -2.39
N GLN A 35 11.51 -22.16 -2.54
CA GLN A 35 12.56 -23.10 -2.13
C GLN A 35 13.61 -23.29 -3.22
N ASP A 36 13.25 -23.07 -4.48
CA ASP A 36 14.14 -23.26 -5.61
C ASP A 36 14.75 -21.96 -6.17
N GLY A 37 14.24 -20.80 -5.71
CA GLY A 37 14.77 -19.47 -5.99
C GLY A 37 14.39 -18.95 -7.37
N ASN A 38 13.30 -19.41 -7.96
CA ASN A 38 12.82 -19.01 -9.28
C ASN A 38 11.91 -17.78 -9.25
N LEU A 39 11.59 -17.23 -8.07
CA LEU A 39 10.68 -16.10 -7.87
C LEU A 39 9.23 -16.39 -8.33
N GLU A 40 8.81 -17.65 -8.25
CA GLU A 40 7.47 -18.12 -8.56
C GLU A 40 7.06 -19.14 -7.49
N LEU A 41 5.98 -18.94 -6.72
CA LEU A 41 5.56 -19.97 -5.77
C LEU A 41 4.62 -20.96 -6.47
N SER A 42 5.06 -22.20 -6.55
CA SER A 42 4.22 -23.32 -6.97
C SER A 42 3.23 -23.76 -5.88
N ASP A 43 2.22 -24.54 -6.28
CA ASP A 43 1.30 -25.22 -5.35
C ASP A 43 2.03 -26.08 -4.30
N VAL A 44 3.14 -26.71 -4.70
CA VAL A 44 3.99 -27.53 -3.83
C VAL A 44 4.72 -26.69 -2.77
N GLU A 45 5.21 -25.52 -3.13
CA GLU A 45 5.92 -24.63 -2.20
C GLU A 45 4.94 -23.98 -1.22
N PHE A 46 3.82 -23.49 -1.76
CA PHE A 46 2.77 -22.84 -0.99
C PHE A 46 1.98 -23.79 -0.06
N ASP A 47 1.98 -25.10 -0.30
CA ASP A 47 1.37 -26.12 0.59
C ASP A 47 1.85 -25.96 2.05
N THR A 48 3.08 -25.49 2.28
CA THR A 48 3.60 -25.23 3.63
C THR A 48 2.82 -24.12 4.34
N VAL A 49 2.48 -23.04 3.63
CA VAL A 49 1.68 -21.92 4.14
C VAL A 49 0.25 -22.39 4.42
N GLY A 50 -0.36 -23.08 3.45
CA GLY A 50 -1.73 -23.61 3.59
C GLY A 50 -1.89 -24.51 4.81
N ARG A 51 -0.91 -25.36 5.10
CA ARG A 51 -0.88 -26.19 6.32
C ARG A 51 -0.80 -25.37 7.61
N ASP A 52 0.05 -24.35 7.64
CA ASP A 52 0.25 -23.53 8.83
C ASP A 52 -1.03 -22.72 9.17
N VAL A 53 -1.63 -22.10 8.15
CA VAL A 53 -2.91 -21.38 8.29
C VAL A 53 -4.02 -22.34 8.69
N PHE A 54 -4.10 -23.52 8.06
CA PHE A 54 -5.07 -24.56 8.42
C PHE A 54 -5.00 -24.91 9.91
N THR A 55 -3.80 -25.14 10.45
CA THR A 55 -3.64 -25.47 11.89
C THR A 55 -4.04 -24.34 12.82
N THR A 56 -4.06 -23.10 12.33
CA THR A 56 -4.51 -21.93 13.08
C THR A 56 -6.04 -21.84 13.08
N TRP A 57 -6.67 -22.15 11.95
CA TRP A 57 -8.13 -22.11 11.79
C TRP A 57 -8.83 -23.32 12.41
N ASP A 58 -8.19 -24.50 12.42
CA ASP A 58 -8.65 -25.72 13.09
C ASP A 58 -8.48 -25.60 14.62
N ALA A 59 -9.33 -24.77 15.22
CA ALA A 59 -9.25 -24.35 16.62
C ALA A 59 -9.45 -25.52 17.60
N ASP A 60 -10.28 -26.50 17.25
CA ASP A 60 -10.47 -27.71 18.07
C ASP A 60 -9.48 -28.85 17.73
N SER A 61 -8.65 -28.66 16.70
CA SER A 61 -7.63 -29.58 16.21
C SER A 61 -8.19 -30.94 15.79
N ASN A 62 -9.39 -30.96 15.21
CA ASN A 62 -10.07 -32.17 14.73
C ASN A 62 -9.68 -32.55 13.29
N GLN A 63 -8.82 -31.75 12.64
CA GLN A 63 -8.37 -31.89 11.25
C GLN A 63 -9.40 -31.51 10.19
N MET A 64 -10.45 -30.80 10.57
CA MET A 64 -11.49 -30.26 9.70
C MET A 64 -11.83 -28.86 10.17
N ILE A 65 -11.98 -27.92 9.24
CA ILE A 65 -12.49 -26.58 9.53
C ILE A 65 -14.00 -26.61 9.35
N ASP A 66 -14.72 -26.42 10.46
CA ASP A 66 -16.17 -26.21 10.44
C ASP A 66 -16.55 -24.77 10.03
N GLU A 67 -17.85 -24.52 9.86
CA GLU A 67 -18.35 -23.21 9.41
C GLU A 67 -17.99 -22.07 10.39
N ASN A 68 -17.98 -22.34 11.71
CA ASN A 68 -17.62 -21.31 12.69
C ASN A 68 -16.11 -21.04 12.70
N GLU A 69 -15.30 -22.09 12.58
CA GLU A 69 -13.85 -21.97 12.46
C GLU A 69 -13.44 -21.23 11.18
N PHE A 70 -14.17 -21.47 10.07
CA PHE A 70 -13.97 -20.75 8.82
C PHE A 70 -14.32 -19.26 8.95
N HIS A 71 -15.46 -18.92 9.55
CA HIS A 71 -15.85 -17.53 9.74
C HIS A 71 -14.92 -16.80 10.72
N GLY A 72 -14.54 -17.43 11.83
CA GLY A 72 -13.59 -16.85 12.78
C GLY A 72 -12.22 -16.65 12.15
N GLY A 73 -11.75 -17.61 11.37
CA GLY A 73 -10.49 -17.49 10.63
C GLY A 73 -10.52 -16.36 9.59
N LEU A 74 -11.60 -16.22 8.83
CA LEU A 74 -11.79 -15.08 7.90
C LEU A 74 -11.86 -13.75 8.63
N TYR A 75 -12.58 -13.71 9.76
CA TYR A 75 -12.70 -12.52 10.58
C TYR A 75 -11.34 -12.05 11.07
N ASP A 76 -10.57 -12.95 11.69
CA ASP A 76 -9.21 -12.68 12.17
C ASP A 76 -8.25 -12.32 11.03
N ALA A 77 -8.50 -12.84 9.82
CA ALA A 77 -7.74 -12.47 8.63
C ALA A 77 -8.01 -11.03 8.24
N TRP A 78 -9.29 -10.65 8.16
CA TRP A 78 -9.75 -9.38 7.61
C TRP A 78 -9.67 -8.23 8.62
N ASP A 79 -9.65 -8.55 9.92
CA ASP A 79 -9.42 -7.61 11.02
C ASP A 79 -7.92 -7.27 11.08
N VAL A 80 -7.51 -6.36 10.19
CA VAL A 80 -6.09 -6.05 9.95
C VAL A 80 -5.49 -5.37 11.17
N ASP A 81 -6.24 -4.46 11.80
CA ASP A 81 -5.77 -3.74 12.99
C ASP A 81 -5.95 -4.51 14.30
N ARG A 82 -6.71 -5.62 14.26
CA ARG A 82 -6.99 -6.53 15.37
C ARG A 82 -7.69 -5.83 16.53
N ASP A 83 -8.49 -4.80 16.25
CA ASP A 83 -9.29 -4.11 17.25
C ASP A 83 -10.56 -4.88 17.63
N GLY A 84 -10.87 -5.94 16.88
CA GLY A 84 -12.03 -6.80 17.08
C GLY A 84 -13.29 -6.26 16.42
N MET A 85 -13.19 -5.39 15.42
CA MET A 85 -14.30 -4.88 14.59
C MET A 85 -13.85 -4.77 13.13
N LEU A 86 -14.62 -5.32 12.18
CA LEU A 86 -14.38 -5.06 10.76
C LEU A 86 -15.02 -3.74 10.33
N THR A 87 -14.21 -2.81 9.87
CA THR A 87 -14.68 -1.62 9.16
C THR A 87 -15.23 -1.99 7.77
N GLU A 88 -15.99 -1.08 7.16
CA GLU A 88 -16.47 -1.27 5.77
C GLU A 88 -15.31 -1.45 4.78
N ALA A 89 -14.17 -0.80 5.05
CA ALA A 89 -12.96 -0.91 4.24
C ALA A 89 -12.31 -2.31 4.36
N GLU A 90 -12.16 -2.82 5.58
CA GLU A 90 -11.60 -4.16 5.83
C GLU A 90 -12.49 -5.26 5.25
N TYR A 91 -13.80 -5.17 5.46
CA TYR A 91 -14.77 -6.09 4.87
C TYR A 91 -14.70 -6.08 3.34
N GLY A 92 -14.66 -4.90 2.72
CA GLY A 92 -14.57 -4.75 1.27
C GLY A 92 -13.26 -5.33 0.72
N ALA A 93 -12.12 -4.98 1.31
CA ALA A 93 -10.81 -5.48 0.89
C ALA A 93 -10.68 -6.99 1.07
N GLY A 94 -11.18 -7.53 2.18
CA GLY A 94 -11.25 -8.95 2.44
C GLY A 94 -12.10 -9.68 1.40
N TRP A 95 -13.29 -9.16 1.09
CA TRP A 95 -14.18 -9.73 0.08
C TRP A 95 -13.55 -9.72 -1.32
N ASP A 96 -13.05 -8.57 -1.75
CA ASP A 96 -12.40 -8.38 -3.06
C ASP A 96 -11.08 -9.16 -3.20
N THR A 97 -10.57 -9.72 -2.12
CA THR A 97 -9.40 -10.59 -2.16
C THR A 97 -9.81 -12.06 -2.17
N TRP A 98 -10.65 -12.48 -1.23
CA TRP A 98 -10.93 -13.90 -0.99
C TRP A 98 -12.11 -14.44 -1.80
N PHE A 99 -13.02 -13.55 -2.24
CA PHE A 99 -14.29 -13.90 -2.86
C PHE A 99 -14.60 -13.04 -4.10
N ARG A 100 -13.56 -12.73 -4.89
CA ARG A 100 -13.60 -11.91 -6.13
C ARG A 100 -14.73 -12.26 -7.11
N ASP A 101 -15.07 -13.54 -7.20
CA ASP A 101 -16.09 -14.06 -8.11
C ASP A 101 -17.50 -14.14 -7.51
N GLN A 102 -17.68 -13.66 -6.27
CA GLN A 102 -18.94 -13.73 -5.54
C GLN A 102 -19.56 -12.34 -5.33
N ASP A 103 -20.89 -12.28 -5.42
CA ASP A 103 -21.63 -11.06 -5.09
C ASP A 103 -21.55 -10.80 -3.57
N ALA A 104 -20.97 -9.66 -3.19
CA ALA A 104 -20.86 -9.25 -1.79
C ALA A 104 -22.22 -9.05 -1.12
N VAL A 105 -22.33 -9.52 0.13
CA VAL A 105 -23.40 -9.08 1.02
C VAL A 105 -23.12 -7.62 1.40
N GLY A 106 -24.12 -6.75 1.33
CA GLY A 106 -23.93 -5.34 1.64
C GLY A 106 -23.54 -5.15 3.10
N PHE A 107 -22.49 -4.36 3.36
CA PHE A 107 -22.00 -4.08 4.73
C PHE A 107 -23.13 -3.62 5.67
N ASN A 108 -23.99 -2.71 5.21
CA ASN A 108 -25.13 -2.21 5.99
C ASN A 108 -26.23 -3.25 6.26
N ASP A 109 -26.27 -4.35 5.48
CA ASP A 109 -27.19 -5.46 5.76
C ASP A 109 -26.63 -6.37 6.87
N LEU A 110 -25.31 -6.35 7.06
CA LEU A 110 -24.57 -7.08 8.10
C LEU A 110 -24.49 -6.31 9.43
N ASP A 111 -24.32 -4.99 9.37
CA ASP A 111 -24.27 -4.09 10.54
C ASP A 111 -25.68 -3.91 11.14
N LEU A 112 -26.09 -4.88 11.95
CA LEU A 112 -27.43 -4.94 12.55
C LEU A 112 -27.65 -3.84 13.59
N ASN A 113 -26.58 -3.40 14.22
CA ASN A 113 -26.62 -2.48 15.34
C ASN A 113 -26.39 -1.01 14.91
N ALA A 114 -25.91 -0.80 13.67
CA ALA A 114 -25.63 0.46 13.01
C ALA A 114 -24.55 1.30 13.71
N ASP A 115 -23.49 0.65 14.20
CA ASP A 115 -22.33 1.31 14.80
C ASP A 115 -21.14 1.50 13.85
N ALA A 116 -21.34 1.17 12.57
CA ALA A 116 -20.35 1.32 11.50
C ALA A 116 -19.13 0.39 11.64
N GLY A 117 -19.31 -0.75 12.32
CA GLY A 117 -18.38 -1.88 12.32
C GLY A 117 -19.16 -3.19 12.31
N LEU A 118 -18.49 -4.29 11.95
CA LEU A 118 -19.04 -5.64 12.11
C LEU A 118 -18.25 -6.34 13.20
N ASP A 119 -18.93 -6.73 14.27
CA ASP A 119 -18.34 -7.69 15.21
C ASP A 119 -18.34 -9.11 14.61
N GLU A 120 -17.56 -10.02 15.21
CA GLU A 120 -17.45 -11.42 14.75
C GLU A 120 -18.82 -12.12 14.65
N SER A 121 -19.79 -11.75 15.50
CA SER A 121 -21.13 -12.34 15.50
C SER A 121 -21.98 -11.81 14.33
N GLU A 122 -21.93 -10.52 14.04
CA GLU A 122 -22.59 -9.90 12.89
C GLU A 122 -22.01 -10.42 11.57
N PHE A 123 -20.69 -10.49 11.48
CA PHE A 123 -19.97 -11.07 10.36
C PHE A 123 -20.35 -12.54 10.11
N SER A 124 -20.20 -13.39 11.13
CA SER A 124 -20.48 -14.83 11.02
C SER A 124 -21.94 -15.11 10.67
N ALA A 125 -22.88 -14.35 11.22
CA ALA A 125 -24.30 -14.52 10.93
C ALA A 125 -24.63 -14.22 9.47
N GLY A 126 -24.04 -13.17 8.89
CA GLY A 126 -24.27 -12.80 7.51
C GLY A 126 -23.61 -13.72 6.50
N LEU A 127 -22.38 -14.15 6.77
CA LEU A 127 -21.67 -15.07 5.88
C LEU A 127 -22.30 -16.47 5.85
N GLY A 128 -22.85 -16.92 6.98
CA GLY A 128 -23.63 -18.16 7.01
C GLY A 128 -24.88 -18.12 6.11
N GLU A 129 -25.49 -16.95 5.90
CA GLU A 129 -26.60 -16.81 4.94
C GLU A 129 -26.14 -16.82 3.48
N ALA A 130 -24.92 -16.34 3.21
CA ALA A 130 -24.30 -16.37 1.89
C ALA A 130 -23.74 -17.75 1.50
N GLY A 131 -23.52 -18.64 2.48
CA GLY A 131 -22.99 -19.99 2.25
C GLY A 131 -21.54 -19.98 1.77
N LEU A 132 -20.73 -19.02 2.24
CA LEU A 132 -19.34 -18.89 1.77
C LEU A 132 -18.48 -20.11 2.10
N HIS A 133 -18.71 -20.77 3.23
CA HIS A 133 -18.03 -22.03 3.56
C HIS A 133 -18.20 -23.09 2.46
N ASP A 134 -19.39 -23.17 1.84
CA ASP A 134 -19.66 -24.14 0.75
C ASP A 134 -18.82 -23.87 -0.50
N THR A 135 -18.34 -22.63 -0.70
CA THR A 135 -17.49 -22.28 -1.85
C THR A 135 -16.11 -22.94 -1.75
N TRP A 136 -15.62 -23.17 -0.52
CA TRP A 136 -14.35 -23.86 -0.26
C TRP A 136 -14.57 -25.36 0.02
N ALA A 137 -15.64 -25.69 0.73
CA ALA A 137 -15.84 -27.01 1.30
C ALA A 137 -16.76 -27.93 0.45
N ALA A 138 -17.32 -27.41 -0.65
CA ALA A 138 -18.21 -28.15 -1.56
C ALA A 138 -19.39 -28.86 -0.86
N GLY A 139 -19.92 -28.28 0.22
CA GLY A 139 -21.09 -28.77 0.96
C GLY A 139 -20.81 -29.74 2.12
N GLY A 140 -19.57 -29.79 2.65
CA GLY A 140 -19.17 -30.59 3.82
C GLY A 140 -18.11 -29.87 4.65
N ASP A 141 -17.47 -30.54 5.61
CA ASP A 141 -16.38 -29.93 6.39
C ASP A 141 -15.10 -29.78 5.55
N LEU A 142 -14.31 -28.74 5.80
CA LEU A 142 -13.15 -28.39 4.99
C LEU A 142 -11.87 -29.04 5.54
N GLY A 143 -11.36 -30.07 4.86
CA GLY A 143 -10.09 -30.71 5.24
C GLY A 143 -8.85 -29.94 4.78
N GLU A 144 -7.70 -30.25 5.38
CA GLU A 144 -6.41 -29.56 5.15
C GLU A 144 -6.02 -29.38 3.67
N GLU A 145 -6.08 -30.45 2.87
CA GLU A 145 -5.73 -30.40 1.44
C GLU A 145 -6.68 -29.50 0.63
N GLN A 146 -7.97 -29.54 0.97
CA GLN A 146 -8.98 -28.70 0.32
C GLN A 146 -8.79 -27.23 0.72
N PHE A 147 -8.50 -26.96 1.98
CA PHE A 147 -8.18 -25.62 2.48
C PHE A 147 -6.95 -25.05 1.79
N ALA A 148 -5.83 -25.79 1.75
CA ALA A 148 -4.59 -25.33 1.14
C ALA A 148 -4.77 -25.05 -0.36
N THR A 149 -5.53 -25.90 -1.07
CA THR A 149 -5.84 -25.70 -2.50
C THR A 149 -6.69 -24.45 -2.72
N ALA A 150 -7.71 -24.25 -1.89
CA ALA A 150 -8.58 -23.08 -2.00
C ALA A 150 -7.82 -21.78 -1.65
N LEU A 151 -6.98 -21.81 -0.60
CA LEU A 151 -6.13 -20.70 -0.22
C LEU A 151 -5.11 -20.36 -1.32
N TYR A 152 -4.54 -21.36 -1.99
CA TYR A 152 -3.68 -21.14 -3.15
C TYR A 152 -4.39 -20.30 -4.21
N GLY A 153 -5.63 -20.62 -4.55
CA GLY A 153 -6.43 -19.86 -5.53
C GLY A 153 -6.84 -18.46 -5.06
N VAL A 154 -6.76 -18.14 -3.76
CA VAL A 154 -6.90 -16.76 -3.29
C VAL A 154 -5.67 -15.94 -3.66
N TYR A 155 -4.49 -16.55 -3.53
CA TYR A 155 -3.20 -15.95 -3.84
C TYR A 155 -2.95 -15.89 -5.35
N ASP A 156 -3.15 -16.99 -6.08
CA ASP A 156 -3.08 -17.10 -7.55
C ASP A 156 -4.28 -16.38 -8.18
N ALA A 157 -4.19 -15.06 -8.29
CA ALA A 157 -5.31 -14.19 -8.59
C ALA A 157 -5.68 -14.21 -10.07
N ASP A 158 -4.71 -14.46 -10.95
CA ASP A 158 -4.94 -14.58 -12.39
C ASP A 158 -5.22 -16.03 -12.85
N GLY A 159 -5.02 -17.00 -11.96
CA GLY A 159 -5.33 -18.41 -12.18
C GLY A 159 -4.36 -19.10 -13.14
N ASP A 160 -3.15 -18.57 -13.30
CA ASP A 160 -2.10 -19.15 -14.14
C ASP A 160 -1.34 -20.31 -13.48
N GLN A 161 -1.71 -20.64 -12.23
CA GLN A 161 -1.12 -21.68 -11.40
C GLN A 161 0.26 -21.34 -10.84
N ILE A 162 0.60 -20.05 -10.76
CA ILE A 162 1.81 -19.54 -10.12
C ILE A 162 1.39 -18.40 -9.20
N ILE A 163 2.05 -18.26 -8.04
CA ILE A 163 1.90 -17.06 -7.21
C ILE A 163 3.16 -16.21 -7.38
N THR A 164 3.01 -15.07 -8.02
CA THR A 164 4.05 -14.04 -8.11
C THR A 164 4.20 -13.28 -6.79
N GLN A 165 5.32 -12.56 -6.60
CA GLN A 165 5.50 -11.69 -5.44
C GLN A 165 4.36 -10.65 -5.33
N ALA A 166 3.92 -10.10 -6.47
CA ALA A 166 2.85 -9.11 -6.51
C ALA A 166 1.53 -9.70 -5.99
N GLU A 167 1.18 -10.91 -6.43
CA GLU A 167 0.01 -11.65 -5.96
C GLU A 167 0.10 -12.02 -4.48
N TYR A 168 1.28 -12.45 -4.04
CA TYR A 168 1.54 -12.73 -2.63
C TYR A 168 1.36 -11.49 -1.76
N ASP A 169 1.85 -10.33 -2.20
CA ASP A 169 1.74 -9.08 -1.46
C ASP A 169 0.30 -8.57 -1.39
N LEU A 170 -0.55 -8.88 -2.39
CA LEU A 170 -1.97 -8.51 -2.38
C LEU A 170 -2.76 -9.24 -1.28
N VAL A 171 -2.43 -10.51 -1.01
CA VAL A 171 -3.13 -11.31 0.01
C VAL A 171 -2.37 -11.34 1.35
N GLY A 172 -1.05 -11.16 1.33
CA GLY A 172 -0.17 -11.27 2.50
C GLY A 172 -0.48 -10.30 3.64
N VAL A 173 -1.23 -9.23 3.36
CA VAL A 173 -1.66 -8.22 4.35
C VAL A 173 -2.50 -8.82 5.49
N PHE A 174 -3.17 -9.95 5.27
CA PHE A 174 -4.11 -10.55 6.22
C PHE A 174 -3.44 -11.47 7.27
N TRP A 175 -2.19 -11.88 7.08
CA TRP A 175 -1.49 -12.87 7.95
C TRP A 175 -0.18 -12.37 8.54
N THR A 176 0.35 -11.26 8.04
CA THR A 176 1.58 -10.66 8.57
C THR A 176 1.25 -9.88 9.85
N ALA A 177 1.40 -10.53 11.01
CA ALA A 177 1.78 -9.77 12.20
C ALA A 177 3.11 -9.07 11.90
N ASP A 178 3.13 -7.75 12.05
CA ASP A 178 4.17 -6.78 11.68
C ASP A 178 4.21 -6.26 10.23
N VAL A 179 3.06 -6.07 9.57
CA VAL A 179 2.91 -4.92 8.65
C VAL A 179 2.00 -3.92 9.33
N ALA A 180 2.59 -2.77 9.65
CA ALA A 180 1.94 -1.67 10.35
C ALA A 180 0.63 -1.27 9.65
N THR A 181 -0.46 -1.30 10.40
CA THR A 181 -1.63 -0.40 10.26
C THR A 181 -1.93 0.04 8.82
N ALA A 182 -2.79 -0.68 8.12
CA ALA A 182 -3.74 -0.05 7.20
C ALA A 182 -4.79 0.72 8.03
N ASN A 183 -4.32 1.68 8.82
CA ASN A 183 -5.19 2.68 9.43
C ASN A 183 -5.79 3.47 8.26
N THR A 184 -7.05 3.90 8.41
CA THR A 184 -7.53 5.18 7.87
C THR A 184 -6.35 6.09 7.56
N LEU A 185 -6.17 6.51 6.30
CA LEU A 185 -5.00 7.28 5.82
C LEU A 185 -4.80 8.58 6.62
N GLU A 186 -4.34 8.47 7.84
CA GLU A 186 -3.78 9.52 8.67
C GLU A 186 -2.30 9.18 8.68
N ALA A 187 -1.55 9.87 7.83
CA ALA A 187 -0.12 9.71 7.74
C ALA A 187 0.51 9.79 9.14
N GLU A 188 1.43 8.88 9.44
CA GLU A 188 2.26 9.01 10.63
C GLU A 188 3.03 10.33 10.52
N VAL A 189 2.64 11.32 11.33
CA VAL A 189 3.28 12.63 11.33
C VAL A 189 4.64 12.47 12.01
N ILE A 190 5.70 12.44 11.20
CA ILE A 190 7.08 12.39 11.70
C ILE A 190 7.42 13.70 12.41
N SER A 191 7.84 13.59 13.68
CA SER A 191 8.30 14.75 14.45
C SER A 191 9.49 15.43 13.78
N LEU A 192 9.37 16.73 13.48
CA LEU A 192 10.46 17.50 12.86
C LEU A 192 11.66 17.72 13.79
N ASP A 193 11.49 17.53 15.11
CA ASP A 193 12.61 17.54 16.07
C ASP A 193 13.57 16.35 15.87
N ASP A 194 13.06 15.22 15.35
CA ASP A 194 13.83 14.00 15.09
C ASP A 194 14.20 13.86 13.60
N TRP A 195 13.70 14.75 12.75
CA TRP A 195 13.95 14.73 11.31
C TRP A 195 15.34 15.27 10.97
N ALA A 196 16.10 14.51 10.19
CA ALA A 196 17.46 14.86 9.80
C ALA A 196 17.73 14.52 8.33
N TYR A 197 18.62 15.30 7.71
CA TYR A 197 18.94 15.17 6.28
C TYR A 197 20.11 14.24 6.00
N ASP A 198 20.78 13.71 7.02
CA ASP A 198 22.01 12.91 6.82
C ASP A 198 21.79 11.71 5.89
N ASP A 199 20.67 11.01 6.05
CA ASP A 199 20.29 9.87 5.21
C ASP A 199 19.92 10.31 3.78
N LEU A 200 19.24 11.46 3.65
CA LEU A 200 18.90 12.04 2.33
C LEU A 200 20.18 12.40 1.58
N TYR A 201 21.13 13.08 2.22
CA TYR A 201 22.42 13.44 1.61
C TYR A 201 23.31 12.25 1.29
N ALA A 202 23.10 11.09 1.92
CA ALA A 202 23.93 9.92 1.70
C ALA A 202 23.44 9.05 0.55
N GLU A 203 22.12 8.87 0.45
CA GLU A 203 21.50 7.83 -0.38
C GLU A 203 20.27 8.32 -1.16
N GLY A 204 19.88 9.58 -1.00
CA GLY A 204 18.74 10.15 -1.68
C GLY A 204 19.02 10.42 -3.16
N ILE A 205 17.95 10.43 -3.94
CA ILE A 205 17.95 10.79 -5.37
C ILE A 205 16.92 11.90 -5.58
N SER A 206 17.31 12.97 -6.28
CA SER A 206 16.38 14.04 -6.68
C SER A 206 15.49 13.51 -7.80
N ALA A 207 14.17 13.66 -7.66
CA ALA A 207 13.24 13.29 -8.72
C ALA A 207 13.34 14.27 -9.90
N GLU A 208 13.60 15.57 -9.65
CA GLU A 208 13.91 16.52 -10.73
C GLU A 208 15.13 16.05 -11.52
N ASP A 209 16.27 15.77 -10.88
CA ASP A 209 17.48 15.32 -11.61
C ASP A 209 17.27 13.95 -12.27
N PHE A 210 16.50 13.05 -11.65
CA PHE A 210 16.17 11.76 -12.23
C PHE A 210 15.37 11.91 -13.53
N ILE A 211 14.47 12.88 -13.60
CA ILE A 211 13.64 13.15 -14.78
C ILE A 211 14.42 13.96 -15.82
N ASP A 212 15.13 15.00 -15.42
CA ASP A 212 15.71 15.95 -16.36
C ASP A 212 17.09 15.53 -16.90
N GLU A 213 17.84 14.69 -16.19
CA GLU A 213 19.26 14.42 -16.49
C GLU A 213 19.58 12.93 -16.74
N MET A 214 18.71 11.98 -16.37
CA MET A 214 19.04 10.56 -16.53
C MET A 214 18.85 10.05 -17.94
N VAL A 215 19.96 9.55 -18.50
CA VAL A 215 20.01 8.86 -19.78
C VAL A 215 19.52 7.42 -19.63
N VAL A 216 18.77 6.94 -20.61
CA VAL A 216 18.27 5.56 -20.67
C VAL A 216 19.14 4.72 -21.60
N TYR A 217 19.64 3.62 -21.07
CA TYR A 217 20.46 2.64 -21.77
C TYR A 217 19.75 1.29 -21.91
N ASP A 218 20.03 0.58 -22.98
CA ASP A 218 19.66 -0.84 -23.10
C ASP A 218 20.62 -1.75 -22.33
N VAL A 219 20.30 -3.05 -22.28
CA VAL A 219 21.13 -4.08 -21.62
C VAL A 219 22.52 -4.28 -22.25
N THR A 220 22.79 -3.69 -23.42
CA THR A 220 24.10 -3.71 -24.09
C THR A 220 24.93 -2.46 -23.76
N GLY A 221 24.33 -1.47 -23.10
CA GLY A 221 24.92 -0.18 -22.77
C GLY A 221 24.82 0.85 -23.90
N GLU A 222 23.94 0.64 -24.89
CA GLU A 222 23.63 1.63 -25.92
C GLU A 222 22.61 2.63 -25.38
N GLU A 223 22.86 3.93 -25.59
CA GLU A 223 21.91 5.01 -25.28
C GLU A 223 20.71 4.91 -26.23
N ILE A 224 19.52 4.83 -25.66
CA ILE A 224 18.29 4.60 -26.41
C ILE A 224 17.20 5.65 -26.14
N GLY A 225 17.43 6.54 -25.17
CA GLY A 225 16.42 7.49 -24.72
C GLY A 225 16.80 8.27 -23.47
N ASP A 226 15.80 8.93 -22.89
CA ASP A 226 15.86 9.70 -21.65
C ASP A 226 14.66 9.36 -20.75
N VAL A 227 14.79 9.59 -19.45
CA VAL A 227 13.66 9.49 -18.52
C VAL A 227 12.79 10.74 -18.68
N GLU A 228 11.47 10.59 -18.58
CA GLU A 228 10.51 11.71 -18.72
C GLU A 228 9.64 11.89 -17.46
N ASP A 229 9.45 10.85 -16.65
CA ASP A 229 8.69 10.94 -15.42
C ASP A 229 8.90 9.70 -14.51
N ILE A 230 8.36 9.79 -13.30
CA ILE A 230 8.33 8.71 -12.32
C ILE A 230 6.90 8.51 -11.88
N ILE A 231 6.39 7.28 -11.98
CA ILE A 231 5.06 6.92 -11.50
C ILE A 231 5.17 6.45 -10.06
N ILE A 232 4.46 7.13 -9.18
CA ILE A 232 4.39 6.85 -7.75
C ILE A 232 3.02 6.25 -7.44
N GLY A 233 3.02 5.13 -6.73
CA GLY A 233 1.83 4.46 -6.26
C GLY A 233 1.09 5.25 -5.17
N PRO A 234 -0.14 4.85 -4.84
CA PRO A 234 -0.92 5.49 -3.78
C PRO A 234 -0.27 5.34 -2.39
N ASP A 235 0.64 4.40 -2.23
CA ASP A 235 1.43 4.14 -1.02
C ASP A 235 2.76 4.92 -0.96
N GLY A 236 3.09 5.71 -1.99
CA GLY A 236 4.34 6.46 -2.06
C GLY A 236 5.54 5.68 -2.58
N ARG A 237 5.39 4.40 -2.94
CA ARG A 237 6.44 3.62 -3.62
C ARG A 237 6.50 3.95 -5.10
N ILE A 238 7.68 3.86 -5.70
CA ILE A 238 7.86 4.02 -7.14
C ILE A 238 7.34 2.76 -7.82
N ALA A 239 6.31 2.92 -8.66
CA ALA A 239 5.74 1.83 -9.44
C ALA A 239 6.53 1.60 -10.73
N SER A 240 6.80 2.68 -11.47
CA SER A 240 7.51 2.62 -12.75
C SER A 240 8.20 3.94 -13.07
N ILE A 241 9.12 3.91 -14.04
CA ILE A 241 9.62 5.11 -14.71
C ILE A 241 8.96 5.22 -16.08
N VAL A 242 8.84 6.45 -16.55
CA VAL A 242 8.46 6.76 -17.92
C VAL A 242 9.75 7.08 -18.68
N ALA A 243 10.00 6.38 -19.78
CA ALA A 243 11.14 6.65 -20.66
C ALA A 243 10.66 6.95 -22.08
N GLU A 244 11.25 7.95 -22.72
CA GLU A 244 11.13 8.17 -24.17
C GLU A 244 12.28 7.41 -24.85
N VAL A 245 11.96 6.43 -25.71
CA VAL A 245 12.93 5.58 -26.41
C VAL A 245 12.68 5.55 -27.92
N GLY A 246 13.71 5.29 -28.72
CA GLY A 246 13.54 4.88 -30.14
C GLY A 246 14.11 5.82 -31.21
N GLY A 247 14.68 6.97 -30.84
CA GLY A 247 15.38 7.87 -31.78
C GLY A 247 16.52 7.20 -32.57
N LEU A 248 17.03 6.06 -32.09
CA LEU A 248 18.06 5.24 -32.74
C LEU A 248 17.50 4.07 -33.57
N TRP A 249 16.27 3.65 -33.30
CA TRP A 249 15.71 2.38 -33.80
C TRP A 249 14.91 2.53 -35.10
N ASP A 250 14.99 3.67 -35.80
CA ASP A 250 14.19 3.98 -37.02
C ASP A 250 12.65 3.85 -36.83
N ILE A 251 12.16 3.67 -35.59
CA ILE A 251 10.72 3.57 -35.24
C ILE A 251 10.11 4.89 -34.75
N GLY A 252 10.94 5.92 -34.53
CA GLY A 252 10.54 7.19 -33.93
C GLY A 252 10.46 7.11 -32.41
N ASP A 253 10.34 8.26 -31.76
CA ASP A 253 10.31 8.34 -30.29
C ASP A 253 8.98 7.79 -29.76
N THR A 254 9.08 6.89 -28.80
CA THR A 254 7.98 6.16 -28.16
C THR A 254 8.16 6.26 -26.65
N HIS A 255 7.08 6.58 -25.94
CA HIS A 255 7.10 6.53 -24.49
C HIS A 255 6.76 5.12 -24.02
N VAL A 256 7.52 4.61 -23.05
CA VAL A 256 7.31 3.34 -22.38
C VAL A 256 7.22 3.52 -20.87
N SER A 257 6.48 2.64 -20.20
CA SER A 257 6.43 2.56 -18.74
C SER A 257 7.17 1.30 -18.30
N VAL A 258 8.29 1.47 -17.59
CA VAL A 258 9.13 0.35 -17.16
C VAL A 258 8.97 0.16 -15.65
N PRO A 259 8.52 -1.01 -15.16
CA PRO A 259 8.42 -1.29 -13.73
C PRO A 259 9.74 -0.99 -13.02
N TYR A 260 9.69 -0.29 -11.88
CA TYR A 260 10.92 0.16 -11.21
C TYR A 260 11.82 -1.01 -10.78
N ALA A 261 11.24 -2.18 -10.51
CA ALA A 261 11.97 -3.41 -10.23
C ALA A 261 12.86 -3.91 -11.39
N GLU A 262 12.56 -3.51 -12.63
CA GLU A 262 13.34 -3.83 -13.82
C GLU A 262 14.40 -2.76 -14.14
N VAL A 263 14.38 -1.63 -13.44
CA VAL A 263 15.29 -0.50 -13.66
C VAL A 263 16.56 -0.71 -12.84
N VAL A 264 17.71 -0.64 -13.50
CA VAL A 264 19.01 -0.74 -12.85
C VAL A 264 19.77 0.57 -13.01
N MET A 265 20.23 1.15 -11.91
CA MET A 265 21.10 2.34 -11.96
C MET A 265 22.43 2.02 -12.67
N SER A 266 22.86 2.91 -13.56
CA SER A 266 24.18 2.83 -14.18
C SER A 266 25.31 3.01 -13.16
N ASP A 267 26.50 2.48 -13.48
CA ASP A 267 27.67 2.50 -12.58
C ASP A 267 28.12 3.92 -12.17
N ASP A 268 27.89 4.93 -13.01
CA ASP A 268 28.22 6.32 -12.73
C ASP A 268 27.06 7.12 -12.11
N GLY A 269 25.88 6.50 -11.99
CA GLY A 269 24.68 7.10 -11.41
C GLY A 269 24.01 8.16 -12.30
N LEU A 270 24.45 8.34 -13.54
CA LEU A 270 23.96 9.39 -14.46
C LEU A 270 22.95 8.85 -15.49
N GLY A 271 22.38 7.69 -15.21
CA GLY A 271 21.43 7.05 -16.10
C GLY A 271 20.95 5.70 -15.57
N VAL A 272 20.04 5.11 -16.33
CA VAL A 272 19.37 3.86 -16.00
C VAL A 272 19.51 2.85 -17.13
N VAL A 273 19.56 1.57 -16.79
CA VAL A 273 19.55 0.44 -17.71
C VAL A 273 18.19 -0.24 -17.62
N ILE A 274 17.52 -0.42 -18.76
CA ILE A 274 16.21 -1.06 -18.86
C ILE A 274 16.23 -2.23 -19.86
N PRO A 275 15.39 -3.27 -19.67
CA PRO A 275 15.33 -4.43 -20.57
C PRO A 275 14.52 -4.19 -21.87
N VAL A 276 14.35 -2.94 -22.27
CA VAL A 276 13.57 -2.55 -23.46
C VAL A 276 14.45 -2.57 -24.71
N THR A 277 13.94 -3.14 -25.79
CA THR A 277 14.59 -3.21 -27.11
C THR A 277 13.62 -2.81 -28.21
N GLU A 278 14.11 -2.56 -29.44
CA GLU A 278 13.23 -2.30 -30.60
C GLU A 278 12.14 -3.38 -30.78
N GLU A 279 12.47 -4.65 -30.48
CA GLU A 279 11.53 -5.77 -30.63
C GLU A 279 10.52 -5.88 -29.47
N THR A 280 10.90 -5.48 -28.26
CA THR A 280 10.10 -5.63 -27.02
C THR A 280 9.40 -4.35 -26.56
N VAL A 281 9.71 -3.20 -27.17
CA VAL A 281 9.14 -1.89 -26.78
C VAL A 281 7.61 -1.86 -26.75
N GLY A 282 6.95 -2.69 -27.58
CA GLY A 282 5.48 -2.81 -27.60
C GLY A 282 4.88 -3.42 -26.34
N ASP A 283 5.66 -4.20 -25.58
CA ASP A 283 5.22 -4.84 -24.33
C ASP A 283 5.23 -3.86 -23.15
N TYR A 284 5.96 -2.75 -23.27
CA TYR A 284 6.10 -1.69 -22.26
C TYR A 284 5.22 -0.47 -22.57
N GLY A 285 4.16 -0.66 -23.37
CA GLY A 285 3.27 0.41 -23.78
C GLY A 285 2.61 1.14 -22.61
N PHE A 286 2.23 2.40 -22.84
CA PHE A 286 1.39 3.17 -21.93
C PHE A 286 -0.06 2.65 -21.94
N ASP A 287 -0.31 1.52 -21.28
CA ASP A 287 -1.67 1.14 -20.96
C ASP A 287 -2.21 2.01 -19.82
N ARG A 288 -3.50 2.35 -19.94
CA ARG A 288 -4.20 3.24 -18.99
C ARG A 288 -4.27 2.66 -17.58
N ASP A 289 -3.86 1.40 -17.42
CA ASP A 289 -3.91 0.59 -16.22
C ASP A 289 -2.79 0.97 -15.22
N VAL A 290 -1.66 1.53 -15.67
CA VAL A 290 -0.57 2.03 -14.79
C VAL A 290 -1.01 3.24 -13.95
N PHE A 291 -1.86 4.11 -14.52
CA PHE A 291 -2.47 5.25 -13.81
C PHE A 291 -3.73 4.86 -13.06
N THR A 292 -4.17 3.61 -13.15
CA THR A 292 -5.37 3.10 -12.50
C THR A 292 -4.92 1.99 -11.56
N ALA A 293 -4.03 2.32 -10.62
CA ALA A 293 -3.60 1.46 -9.50
C ALA A 293 -4.75 1.08 -8.53
N GLY A 294 -5.99 1.02 -9.04
CA GLY A 294 -7.21 0.54 -8.40
C GLY A 294 -8.30 0.06 -9.39
N SER A 295 -8.02 -0.19 -10.68
CA SER A 295 -8.99 -0.85 -11.60
C SER A 295 -8.38 -1.21 -12.95
N ALA A 296 -7.98 -2.48 -13.09
CA ALA A 296 -7.98 -3.18 -14.37
C ALA A 296 -9.25 -4.02 -14.52
N THR A 297 -10.44 -3.42 -14.39
CA THR A 297 -11.68 -3.98 -14.96
C THR A 297 -12.45 -2.85 -15.66
N SER A 298 -12.30 -2.77 -16.99
CA SER A 298 -13.19 -1.96 -17.80
C SER A 298 -14.55 -2.65 -17.93
N GLU A 299 -15.39 -2.51 -16.90
CA GLU A 299 -16.84 -2.43 -17.08
C GLU A 299 -17.35 -1.18 -16.36
N VAL A 300 -17.70 -0.17 -17.15
CA VAL A 300 -18.29 1.07 -16.64
C VAL A 300 -19.69 0.74 -16.10
N VAL A 301 -19.78 0.39 -14.83
CA VAL A 301 -21.05 0.30 -14.11
C VAL A 301 -21.55 1.73 -13.87
N SER A 302 -22.59 2.12 -14.58
CA SER A 302 -23.26 3.40 -14.36
C SER A 302 -24.01 3.35 -13.02
N GLY A 303 -23.50 4.01 -11.96
CA GLY A 303 -24.23 4.14 -10.69
C GLY A 303 -23.40 4.38 -9.42
N VAL A 304 -22.07 4.34 -9.48
CA VAL A 304 -21.15 4.61 -8.36
C VAL A 304 -20.43 5.93 -8.62
N ASP A 305 -21.02 7.04 -8.19
CA ASP A 305 -20.29 8.31 -8.01
C ASP A 305 -19.86 8.35 -6.53
N ASP A 306 -18.56 8.49 -6.25
CA ASP A 306 -17.95 8.87 -4.95
C ASP A 306 -17.20 7.80 -4.10
N ALA A 307 -16.69 6.69 -4.67
CA ALA A 307 -15.54 6.00 -4.05
C ALA A 307 -14.24 6.65 -4.57
N GLU A 308 -13.41 7.22 -3.68
CA GLU A 308 -12.09 7.75 -4.07
C GLU A 308 -11.15 6.59 -4.41
N VAL A 309 -11.15 6.17 -5.67
CA VAL A 309 -10.14 5.25 -6.20
C VAL A 309 -8.81 5.99 -6.20
N LEU A 310 -7.94 5.66 -5.25
CA LEU A 310 -6.59 6.20 -5.21
C LEU A 310 -5.82 5.68 -6.43
N ARG A 311 -5.10 6.60 -7.08
CA ARG A 311 -4.45 6.32 -8.35
C ARG A 311 -2.95 6.54 -8.27
N GLY A 312 -2.21 5.85 -9.12
CA GLY A 312 -0.83 6.22 -9.40
C GLY A 312 -0.75 7.64 -9.98
N TRP A 313 0.32 8.35 -9.66
CA TRP A 313 0.53 9.74 -10.05
C TRP A 313 1.98 9.99 -10.46
N ARG A 314 2.18 10.99 -11.32
CA ARG A 314 3.51 11.37 -11.81
C ARG A 314 4.21 12.26 -10.79
N ALA A 315 5.50 12.07 -10.55
CA ALA A 315 6.29 12.99 -9.73
C ALA A 315 6.12 14.44 -10.22
N SER A 316 6.08 14.65 -11.53
CA SER A 316 5.81 15.96 -12.16
C SER A 316 4.42 16.56 -11.87
N GLU A 317 3.45 15.78 -11.37
CA GLU A 317 2.15 16.29 -10.94
C GLU A 317 2.21 16.99 -9.57
N LEU A 318 3.19 16.68 -8.73
CA LEU A 318 3.37 17.32 -7.43
C LEU A 318 4.49 18.38 -7.47
N ILE A 319 5.55 18.14 -8.25
CA ILE A 319 6.63 19.11 -8.45
C ILE A 319 6.07 20.38 -9.12
N GLY A 320 6.36 21.53 -8.52
CA GLY A 320 5.85 22.83 -8.94
C GLY A 320 4.51 23.25 -8.31
N ASP A 321 3.81 22.35 -7.61
CA ASP A 321 2.57 22.67 -6.91
C ASP A 321 2.80 23.34 -5.55
N TYR A 322 1.71 23.80 -4.92
CA TYR A 322 1.79 24.62 -3.72
C TYR A 322 1.88 23.77 -2.45
N ALA A 323 2.90 24.01 -1.64
CA ALA A 323 2.95 23.53 -0.27
C ALA A 323 2.14 24.47 0.64
N ARG A 324 1.25 23.91 1.47
CA ARG A 324 0.47 24.67 2.45
C ARG A 324 0.69 24.12 3.85
N ILE A 325 0.67 25.00 4.83
CA ILE A 325 0.78 24.65 6.26
C ILE A 325 -0.50 25.04 7.00
N ARG A 326 -0.77 24.38 8.13
CA ARG A 326 -1.92 24.70 8.96
C ARG A 326 -1.69 26.01 9.73
N ASP A 327 -2.69 26.88 9.69
CA ASP A 327 -2.77 28.15 10.41
C ASP A 327 -4.13 28.23 11.14
N GLY A 328 -4.16 27.71 12.36
CA GLY A 328 -5.41 27.50 13.11
C GLY A 328 -6.33 26.48 12.43
N ASP A 329 -7.52 26.93 12.03
CA ASP A 329 -8.53 26.10 11.34
C ASP A 329 -8.43 26.17 9.79
N ALA A 330 -7.40 26.84 9.24
CA ALA A 330 -7.23 27.06 7.81
C ALA A 330 -5.85 26.64 7.31
N TYR A 331 -5.68 26.55 5.98
CA TYR A 331 -4.39 26.36 5.34
C TYR A 331 -3.88 27.67 4.72
N SER A 332 -2.60 27.93 4.93
CA SER A 332 -1.89 29.09 4.39
C SER A 332 -0.81 28.64 3.41
N ASN A 333 -0.61 29.37 2.32
CA ASN A 333 0.45 29.08 1.36
C ASN A 333 1.82 29.25 2.03
N TYR A 334 2.62 28.18 2.03
CA TYR A 334 3.95 28.14 2.59
C TYR A 334 5.03 28.31 1.52
N GLY A 335 4.82 27.73 0.35
CA GLY A 335 5.79 27.73 -0.74
C GLY A 335 5.35 26.86 -1.91
N TYR A 336 6.32 26.44 -2.70
CA TYR A 336 6.12 25.51 -3.81
C TYR A 336 6.98 24.27 -3.60
N ILE A 337 6.46 23.11 -4.00
CA ILE A 337 7.25 21.89 -4.08
C ILE A 337 8.30 22.12 -5.18
N ASN A 338 9.56 22.14 -4.79
CA ASN A 338 10.66 22.19 -5.74
C ASN A 338 10.97 20.79 -6.26
N ASP A 339 11.00 19.79 -5.38
CA ASP A 339 11.52 18.46 -5.71
C ASP A 339 10.92 17.41 -4.78
N LEU A 340 11.05 16.15 -5.19
CA LEU A 340 10.80 14.97 -4.37
C LEU A 340 12.13 14.24 -4.19
N LEU A 341 12.47 13.89 -2.94
CA LEU A 341 13.66 13.08 -2.68
C LEU A 341 13.25 11.62 -2.55
N LEU A 342 13.80 10.79 -3.42
CA LEU A 342 13.56 9.36 -3.50
C LEU A 342 14.63 8.62 -2.71
N ARG A 343 14.24 7.56 -2.01
CA ARG A 343 15.18 6.66 -1.32
C ARG A 343 14.53 5.29 -1.19
N ASP A 344 15.30 4.22 -1.35
CA ASP A 344 14.84 2.83 -1.18
C ASP A 344 13.56 2.51 -1.98
N GLY A 345 13.43 3.07 -3.19
CA GLY A 345 12.30 2.84 -4.08
C GLY A 345 10.99 3.55 -3.67
N GLN A 346 11.05 4.57 -2.81
CA GLN A 346 9.88 5.35 -2.40
C GLN A 346 10.20 6.85 -2.28
N VAL A 347 9.16 7.68 -2.19
CA VAL A 347 9.31 9.10 -1.88
C VAL A 347 9.59 9.26 -0.38
N ALA A 348 10.79 9.70 -0.04
CA ALA A 348 11.19 9.93 1.35
C ALA A 348 10.83 11.34 1.82
N ALA A 349 10.97 12.34 0.95
CA ALA A 349 10.75 13.74 1.33
C ALA A 349 10.20 14.60 0.20
N VAL A 350 9.48 15.66 0.58
CA VAL A 350 9.13 16.79 -0.29
C VAL A 350 10.07 17.96 0.02
N VAL A 351 10.73 18.49 -0.99
CA VAL A 351 11.54 19.72 -0.86
C VAL A 351 10.67 20.91 -1.19
N VAL A 352 10.48 21.80 -0.22
CA VAL A 352 9.70 23.00 -0.40
C VAL A 352 10.61 24.21 -0.52
N GLN A 353 10.42 24.99 -1.59
CA GLN A 353 10.94 26.35 -1.66
C GLN A 353 10.02 27.28 -0.86
N ALA A 354 10.43 27.60 0.37
CA ALA A 354 9.66 28.45 1.25
C ALA A 354 9.58 29.89 0.72
N ASN A 355 8.41 30.50 0.84
CA ASN A 355 8.21 31.89 0.42
C ASN A 355 8.90 32.89 1.38
N GLU A 356 9.01 34.16 0.97
CA GLU A 356 9.70 35.20 1.74
C GLU A 356 9.18 35.38 3.17
N ALA A 357 7.91 35.06 3.46
CA ALA A 357 7.33 35.21 4.79
C ALA A 357 7.89 34.20 5.80
N TYR A 358 8.36 33.05 5.33
CA TYR A 358 8.89 31.96 6.15
C TYR A 358 10.40 31.77 6.03
N GLY A 359 11.08 32.67 5.32
CA GLY A 359 12.51 32.61 5.05
C GLY A 359 12.81 31.86 3.76
N SER A 360 13.43 32.56 2.81
CA SER A 360 13.88 31.99 1.53
C SER A 360 14.79 30.80 1.74
N GLY A 361 14.76 29.84 0.82
CA GLY A 361 15.58 28.64 0.88
C GLY A 361 14.74 27.38 0.69
N TYR A 362 15.42 26.26 0.53
CA TYR A 362 14.82 24.94 0.40
C TYR A 362 14.77 24.26 1.76
N ARG A 363 13.71 23.51 2.04
CA ARG A 363 13.57 22.69 3.23
C ARG A 363 12.93 21.38 2.84
N ALA A 364 13.54 20.27 3.24
CA ALA A 364 12.99 18.94 2.99
C ALA A 364 12.14 18.51 4.20
N TYR A 365 10.95 18.00 3.91
CA TYR A 365 10.00 17.49 4.90
C TYR A 365 9.67 16.05 4.59
N PRO A 366 9.41 15.20 5.60
CA PRO A 366 8.96 13.83 5.36
C PRO A 366 7.73 13.82 4.45
N TYR A 367 7.73 12.94 3.46
CA TYR A 367 6.56 12.74 2.61
C TYR A 367 5.46 12.01 3.39
N SER A 368 4.23 12.47 3.24
CA SER A 368 3.09 11.99 4.03
C SER A 368 2.04 11.25 3.19
N GLY A 369 2.23 11.11 1.88
CA GLY A 369 1.35 10.26 1.09
C GLY A 369 -0.09 10.75 0.93
N TYR A 370 -0.91 9.87 0.38
CA TYR A 370 -2.36 10.02 0.42
C TYR A 370 -2.86 10.04 1.87
N GLY A 371 -3.83 10.91 2.16
CA GLY A 371 -4.37 11.15 3.51
C GLY A 371 -3.44 11.92 4.46
N GLY A 372 -2.15 11.97 4.17
CA GLY A 372 -1.19 12.94 4.73
C GLY A 372 -1.15 14.29 4.02
N GLY A 373 -2.25 14.67 3.36
CA GLY A 373 -2.42 15.98 2.73
C GLY A 373 -2.05 16.05 1.25
N TRP A 374 -1.70 14.94 0.62
CA TRP A 374 -1.63 14.82 -0.84
C TRP A 374 -2.85 14.09 -1.41
N ASN A 375 -3.28 14.52 -2.60
CA ASN A 375 -4.21 13.80 -3.45
C ASN A 375 -3.80 14.02 -4.91
N ALA A 376 -3.66 12.96 -5.72
CA ALA A 376 -3.22 13.11 -7.10
C ALA A 376 -4.09 14.08 -7.92
N GLY A 377 -3.45 15.03 -8.60
CA GLY A 377 -4.11 16.09 -9.36
C GLY A 377 -4.62 17.27 -8.51
N SER A 378 -4.43 17.24 -7.19
CA SER A 378 -4.58 18.42 -6.33
C SER A 378 -3.45 19.41 -6.66
N PRO A 379 -3.74 20.70 -6.84
CA PRO A 379 -2.69 21.72 -6.99
C PRO A 379 -2.02 22.10 -5.66
N TYR A 380 -2.27 21.32 -4.61
CA TYR A 380 -1.85 21.59 -3.24
C TYR A 380 -1.36 20.32 -2.56
N TYR A 381 -0.27 20.47 -1.81
CA TYR A 381 0.22 19.54 -0.80
C TYR A 381 0.04 20.16 0.59
N ASP A 382 -0.85 19.57 1.39
CA ASP A 382 -1.12 20.01 2.75
C ASP A 382 -0.14 19.36 3.72
N MET A 383 0.90 20.10 4.06
CA MET A 383 1.88 19.66 5.04
C MET A 383 1.23 19.44 6.40
N GLN A 384 1.69 18.39 7.09
CA GLN A 384 1.20 17.99 8.41
C GLN A 384 1.71 18.89 9.55
N TYR A 385 2.37 20.00 9.22
CA TYR A 385 3.09 20.86 10.16
C TYR A 385 2.54 22.29 10.13
N ASP A 386 2.64 22.99 11.27
CA ASP A 386 2.28 24.40 11.39
C ASP A 386 3.48 25.36 11.25
N ALA A 387 3.20 26.66 11.31
CA ALA A 387 4.20 27.71 11.13
C ALA A 387 5.32 27.73 12.21
N GLU A 388 5.03 27.26 13.43
CA GLU A 388 6.03 27.18 14.51
C GLU A 388 6.99 26.02 14.24
N GLU A 389 6.46 24.86 13.85
CA GLU A 389 7.24 23.65 13.59
C GLU A 389 8.15 23.82 12.36
N VAL A 390 7.61 24.29 11.22
CA VAL A 390 8.42 24.50 10.00
C VAL A 390 9.47 25.60 10.16
N GLY A 391 9.27 26.52 11.11
CA GLY A 391 10.21 27.59 11.41
C GLY A 391 11.50 27.11 12.08
N GLY A 392 11.50 25.91 12.67
CA GLY A 392 12.66 25.29 13.30
C GLY A 392 13.54 24.46 12.36
N VAL A 393 13.06 24.15 11.16
CA VAL A 393 13.73 23.23 10.22
C VAL A 393 14.90 23.92 9.50
N GLU A 394 16.04 23.22 9.44
CA GLU A 394 17.24 23.67 8.75
C GLU A 394 17.04 23.79 7.24
N GLU A 395 17.84 24.61 6.57
CA GLU A 395 17.81 24.68 5.09
C GLU A 395 18.44 23.42 4.49
N PHE A 396 17.75 22.85 3.50
CA PHE A 396 18.26 21.80 2.65
C PHE A 396 19.27 22.37 1.65
N ASP A 397 20.47 21.78 1.60
CA ASP A 397 21.59 22.26 0.79
C ASP A 397 21.84 21.30 -0.38
N TYR A 398 21.30 21.63 -1.54
CA TYR A 398 21.56 20.91 -2.80
C TYR A 398 23.05 20.81 -3.16
N GLY A 399 23.92 21.68 -2.62
CA GLY A 399 25.38 21.57 -2.83
C GLY A 399 26.04 20.46 -2.02
N ARG A 400 25.33 19.88 -1.05
CA ARG A 400 25.75 18.71 -0.26
C ARG A 400 25.07 17.41 -0.69
N PHE A 401 23.95 17.52 -1.40
CA PHE A 401 23.18 16.41 -1.93
C PHE A 401 23.90 15.81 -3.15
#